data_AF-A0AAW8RXB0-F1
#
_entry.id   AF-A0AAW8RXB0-F1
#
_cell.length_a   1.000
_cell.length_b   1.000
_cell.length_c   1.000
_cell.angle_alpha   90.00
_cell.angle_beta   90.00
_cell.angle_gamma   90.00
#
_symmetry.space_group_name_H-M   'P 1'
#
loop_
_entity.id
_entity.type
_entity.pdbx_description
1 polymer ?
#
loop_
_entity_poly.entity_id
_entity_poly.type
_entity_poly.pdbx_seq_one_letter_code
_entity_poly.pdbx_strand_id
1 'polypeptide(L)'
;MEISEDPEQRSTEDVPRLTIEDIKVDLLRNYPHLTDEKELGRITLRHYARLKKASRLRGLDRELEIHLSAWKNREIEATKGKGRYVFTDFRKFMDFDKRETELLGRTPPKQKNGNKLMYLMAKANQTKGREDN
;
A
#
# COMPACT_ATOMS: atom_id res chain seq x y z
N MET A 1 31.54 -33.66 -4.52
CA MET A 1 31.99 -32.44 -5.22
C MET A 1 30.75 -31.59 -5.36
N GLU A 2 30.45 -30.83 -4.31
CA GLU A 2 29.30 -29.92 -4.26
C GLU A 2 29.68 -28.67 -5.03
N ILE A 3 28.95 -28.39 -6.12
CA ILE A 3 29.08 -27.15 -6.85
C ILE A 3 28.17 -26.15 -6.14
N SER A 4 28.81 -25.16 -5.51
CA SER A 4 28.22 -23.96 -4.95
C SER A 4 27.46 -23.20 -6.03
N GLU A 5 26.14 -23.09 -5.90
CA GLU A 5 25.38 -22.13 -6.70
C GLU A 5 25.49 -20.74 -6.08
N ASP A 6 26.14 -19.85 -6.82
CA ASP A 6 26.28 -18.42 -6.54
C ASP A 6 24.91 -17.74 -6.38
N PRO A 7 24.67 -16.94 -5.32
CA PRO A 7 23.38 -16.31 -5.05
C PRO A 7 23.08 -15.09 -5.95
N GLU A 8 23.89 -14.81 -6.97
CA GLU A 8 23.78 -13.58 -7.78
C GLU A 8 22.91 -13.69 -9.05
N GLN A 9 22.36 -14.87 -9.37
CA GLN A 9 21.45 -15.01 -10.51
C GLN A 9 19.97 -14.94 -10.08
N ARG A 10 19.53 -13.79 -9.59
CA ARG A 10 18.10 -13.44 -9.71
C ARG A 10 17.86 -13.00 -11.15
N SER A 11 17.32 -13.92 -11.97
CA SER A 11 16.90 -13.61 -13.33
C SER A 11 15.99 -12.37 -13.32
N THR A 12 16.35 -11.39 -14.14
CA THR A 12 15.58 -10.15 -14.35
C THR A 12 14.23 -10.38 -15.06
N GLU A 13 13.82 -11.63 -15.22
CA GLU A 13 12.67 -12.05 -16.04
C GLU A 13 11.36 -12.15 -15.26
N ASP A 14 11.41 -12.22 -13.92
CA ASP A 14 10.21 -12.35 -13.07
C ASP A 14 9.57 -11.02 -12.67
N VAL A 15 10.03 -9.90 -13.25
CA VAL A 15 9.38 -8.60 -13.01
C VAL A 15 8.21 -8.47 -14.01
N PRO A 16 6.94 -8.48 -13.55
CA PRO A 16 5.81 -8.38 -14.46
C PRO A 16 5.91 -7.08 -15.26
N ARG A 17 6.14 -7.23 -16.57
CA ARG A 17 6.19 -6.08 -17.49
C ARG A 17 4.78 -5.55 -17.63
N LEU A 18 4.54 -4.37 -17.07
CA LEU A 18 3.26 -3.67 -17.22
C LEU A 18 3.15 -3.17 -18.66
N THR A 19 2.18 -3.68 -19.42
CA THR A 19 1.96 -3.24 -20.79
C THR A 19 1.15 -1.94 -20.83
N ILE A 20 1.15 -1.25 -21.98
CA ILE A 20 0.32 -0.05 -22.18
C ILE A 20 -1.17 -0.39 -22.01
N GLU A 21 -1.59 -1.57 -22.47
CA GLU A 21 -2.98 -2.02 -22.32
C GLU A 21 -3.34 -2.27 -20.85
N ASP A 22 -2.44 -2.85 -20.05
CA ASP A 22 -2.68 -3.00 -18.60
C ASP A 22 -2.86 -1.66 -17.90
N ILE A 23 -2.08 -0.65 -18.31
CA ILE A 23 -2.20 0.73 -17.80
C ILE A 23 -3.57 1.32 -18.17
N LYS A 24 -4.01 1.17 -19.42
CA LYS A 24 -5.32 1.66 -19.87
C LYS A 24 -6.47 1.00 -19.12
N VAL A 25 -6.42 -0.32 -18.94
CA VAL A 25 -7.43 -1.07 -18.17
C VAL A 25 -7.48 -0.62 -16.71
N ASP A 26 -6.32 -0.46 -16.06
CA ASP A 26 -6.23 0.04 -14.69
C ASP A 26 -6.78 1.47 -14.56
N LEU A 27 -6.51 2.34 -15.54
CA LEU A 27 -7.06 3.69 -15.59
C LEU A 27 -8.58 3.67 -15.73
N LEU A 28 -9.11 2.94 -16.71
CA LEU A 28 -10.56 2.82 -16.94
C LEU A 28 -11.30 2.29 -15.71
N ARG A 29 -10.70 1.31 -15.01
CA ARG A 29 -11.27 0.74 -13.78
C ARG A 29 -11.35 1.76 -12.63
N ASN A 30 -10.32 2.57 -12.45
CA ASN A 30 -10.19 3.48 -11.30
C ASN A 30 -10.71 4.91 -11.57
N TYR A 31 -10.88 5.26 -12.85
CA TYR A 31 -11.21 6.59 -13.34
C TYR A 31 -12.19 6.47 -14.52
N PRO A 32 -13.46 6.13 -14.26
CA PRO A 32 -14.45 5.85 -15.31
C PRO A 32 -14.84 7.08 -16.15
N HIS A 33 -14.36 8.28 -15.80
CA HIS A 33 -14.52 9.48 -16.62
C HIS A 33 -13.47 9.59 -17.73
N LEU A 34 -12.35 8.87 -17.64
CA LEU A 34 -11.29 8.83 -18.65
C LEU A 34 -11.61 7.75 -19.69
N THR A 35 -12.61 8.01 -20.54
CA THR A 35 -13.09 7.04 -21.54
C THR A 35 -12.59 7.34 -22.96
N ASP A 36 -12.12 8.56 -23.23
CA ASP A 36 -11.62 8.92 -24.55
C ASP A 36 -10.23 8.32 -24.82
N GLU A 37 -10.08 7.61 -25.93
CA GLU A 37 -8.83 6.95 -26.33
C GLU A 37 -7.70 7.97 -26.51
N LYS A 38 -8.01 9.18 -27.01
CA LYS A 38 -7.00 10.24 -27.17
C LYS A 38 -6.56 10.81 -25.83
N GLU A 39 -7.43 10.86 -24.83
CA GLU A 39 -7.04 11.25 -23.47
C GLU A 39 -6.17 10.17 -22.83
N LEU A 40 -6.55 8.90 -22.95
CA LEU A 40 -5.75 7.76 -22.47
C LEU A 40 -4.36 7.72 -23.10
N GLY A 41 -4.26 7.95 -24.41
CA GLY A 41 -2.99 7.99 -25.14
C GLY A 41 -2.07 9.16 -24.75
N ARG A 42 -2.61 10.24 -24.16
CA ARG A 42 -1.83 11.40 -23.69
C ARG A 42 -1.34 11.24 -22.26
N ILE A 43 -1.83 10.26 -21.51
CA ILE A 43 -1.41 10.03 -20.12
C ILE A 43 0.04 9.57 -20.10
N THR A 44 0.90 10.42 -19.55
CA THR A 44 2.30 10.06 -19.32
C THR A 44 2.43 9.05 -18.17
N LEU A 45 3.49 8.24 -18.19
CA LEU A 45 3.77 7.27 -17.14
C LEU A 45 3.85 7.92 -15.74
N ARG A 46 4.38 9.15 -15.65
CA ARG A 46 4.42 9.93 -14.40
C ARG A 46 3.03 10.30 -13.91
N HIS A 47 2.12 10.66 -14.81
CA HIS A 47 0.74 10.95 -14.47
C HIS A 47 0.00 9.68 -14.02
N TYR A 48 0.19 8.57 -14.75
CA TYR A 48 -0.31 7.26 -14.34
C TYR A 48 0.17 6.86 -12.94
N ALA A 49 1.46 7.03 -12.62
CA ALA A 49 1.99 6.71 -11.30
C ALA A 49 1.30 7.51 -10.17
N ARG A 50 0.99 8.78 -10.41
CA ARG A 50 0.23 9.63 -9.47
C ARG A 50 -1.21 9.16 -9.33
N LEU A 51 -1.88 8.87 -10.45
CA LEU A 51 -3.24 8.33 -10.46
C LEU A 51 -3.30 6.98 -9.73
N LYS A 52 -2.35 6.09 -9.96
CA LYS A 52 -2.26 4.81 -9.26
C LYS A 52 -2.10 5.00 -7.74
N LYS A 53 -1.23 5.93 -7.33
CA LYS A 53 -1.04 6.29 -5.92
C LYS A 53 -2.33 6.85 -5.30
N ALA A 54 -2.97 7.80 -5.97
CA ALA A 54 -4.24 8.38 -5.53
C ALA A 54 -5.36 7.33 -5.45
N SER A 55 -5.43 6.40 -6.41
CA SER A 55 -6.43 5.32 -6.37
C SER A 55 -6.24 4.39 -5.19
N ARG A 56 -5.00 4.04 -4.86
CA ARG A 56 -4.68 3.23 -3.68
C ARG A 56 -5.07 3.94 -2.38
N LEU A 57 -4.83 5.24 -2.28
CA LEU A 57 -5.27 6.04 -1.12
C LEU A 57 -6.80 6.11 -1.01
N ARG A 58 -7.52 6.32 -2.11
CA ARG A 58 -9.00 6.24 -2.11
C ARG A 58 -9.52 4.88 -1.66
N GLY A 59 -8.84 3.79 -2.04
CA GLY A 59 -9.15 2.45 -1.55
C GLY A 59 -8.92 2.30 -0.03
N LEU A 60 -7.88 2.95 0.50
CA LEU A 60 -7.62 3.00 1.94
C LEU A 60 -8.72 3.75 2.69
N ASP A 61 -9.16 4.91 2.18
CA ASP A 61 -10.24 5.69 2.75
C ASP A 61 -11.56 4.91 2.77
N ARG A 62 -11.89 4.22 1.67
CA ARG A 62 -13.10 3.38 1.60
C ARG A 62 -13.08 2.24 2.63
N GLU A 63 -11.92 1.63 2.83
CA GLU A 63 -11.79 0.60 3.85
C GLU A 63 -11.95 1.16 5.26
N LEU A 64 -11.44 2.37 5.52
CA LEU A 64 -11.68 3.06 6.79
C LEU A 64 -13.18 3.26 7.03
N GLU A 65 -13.93 3.71 6.02
CA GLU A 65 -15.38 3.86 6.12
C GLU A 65 -16.11 2.53 6.44
N ILE A 66 -15.69 1.43 5.79
CA ILE A 66 -16.24 0.10 6.04
C ILE A 66 -15.97 -0.33 7.48
N HIS A 67 -14.72 -0.19 7.95
CA HIS A 67 -14.34 -0.55 9.32
C HIS A 67 -15.06 0.32 10.36
N LEU A 68 -15.20 1.62 10.11
CA LEU A 68 -15.97 2.52 10.97
C LEU A 68 -17.45 2.11 11.04
N SER A 69 -18.03 1.72 9.90
CA SER A 69 -19.41 1.23 9.86
C SER A 69 -19.57 -0.06 10.67
N ALA A 70 -18.65 -1.01 10.51
CA ALA A 70 -18.64 -2.25 11.29
C ALA A 70 -18.47 -1.98 12.79
N TRP A 71 -17.61 -1.03 13.16
CA TRP A 71 -17.40 -0.62 14.55
C TRP A 71 -18.67 -0.04 15.16
N LYS A 72 -19.35 0.88 14.45
CA LYS A 72 -20.61 1.47 14.92
C LYS A 72 -21.72 0.43 15.06
N ASN A 73 -21.86 -0.48 14.09
CA ASN A 73 -22.83 -1.56 14.16
C ASN A 73 -22.59 -2.44 15.40
N ARG A 74 -21.32 -2.76 15.67
CA ARG A 74 -20.92 -3.49 16.87
C ARG A 74 -21.25 -2.72 18.15
N GLU A 75 -21.03 -1.41 18.21
CA GLU A 75 -21.38 -0.58 19.38
C GLU A 75 -22.89 -0.52 19.62
N ILE A 76 -23.70 -0.50 18.56
CA ILE A 76 -25.17 -0.55 18.67
C ILE A 76 -25.63 -1.90 19.24
N GLU A 77 -25.02 -3.01 18.81
CA GLU A 77 -25.31 -4.36 19.32
C GLU A 77 -24.76 -4.59 20.73
N ALA A 78 -23.93 -3.68 21.26
CA ALA A 78 -23.36 -3.73 22.61
C ALA A 78 -24.38 -3.38 23.71
N THR A 79 -25.62 -3.87 23.63
CA THR A 79 -26.61 -3.67 24.70
C THR A 79 -26.40 -4.67 25.84
N LYS A 80 -26.56 -4.17 27.08
CA LYS A 80 -26.21 -4.80 28.36
C LYS A 80 -26.43 -6.33 28.39
N GLY A 81 -25.34 -7.10 28.36
CA GLY A 81 -25.37 -8.48 28.86
C GLY A 81 -24.44 -9.51 28.23
N LYS A 82 -23.70 -9.23 27.14
CA LYS A 82 -22.90 -10.28 26.49
C LYS A 82 -21.48 -9.84 26.11
N GLY A 83 -20.50 -10.49 26.75
CA GLY A 83 -19.11 -10.64 26.29
C GLY A 83 -18.23 -9.38 26.36
N ARG A 84 -16.95 -9.57 26.74
CA ARG A 84 -15.93 -8.55 26.50
C ARG A 84 -15.49 -8.64 25.04
N TYR A 85 -15.45 -7.50 24.36
CA TYR A 85 -14.93 -7.45 23.00
C TYR A 85 -13.41 -7.61 22.96
N VAL A 86 -12.91 -8.20 21.87
CA VAL A 86 -11.48 -8.41 21.61
C VAL A 86 -10.73 -7.08 21.42
N PHE A 87 -11.33 -6.13 20.70
CA PHE A 87 -10.75 -4.81 20.47
C PHE A 87 -11.49 -3.76 21.28
N THR A 88 -10.81 -3.13 22.24
CA THR A 88 -11.39 -2.07 23.10
C THR A 88 -11.52 -0.73 22.38
N ASP A 89 -10.63 -0.48 21.41
CA ASP A 89 -10.51 0.80 20.74
C ASP A 89 -10.54 0.60 19.22
N PHE A 90 -11.14 1.53 18.50
CA PHE A 90 -11.18 1.48 17.03
C PHE A 90 -9.77 1.42 16.43
N ARG A 91 -8.80 2.15 17.00
CA ARG A 91 -7.39 2.14 16.52
C ARG A 91 -6.73 0.76 16.62
N LYS A 92 -7.16 -0.09 17.56
CA LYS A 92 -6.69 -1.48 17.65
C LYS A 92 -7.41 -2.40 16.66
N PHE A 93 -8.63 -2.05 16.27
CA PHE A 93 -9.40 -2.73 15.24
C PHE A 93 -8.88 -2.40 13.83
N MET A 94 -8.57 -1.13 13.56
CA MET A 94 -7.95 -0.66 12.33
C MET A 94 -6.87 0.40 12.62
N ASP A 95 -5.63 0.09 12.23
CA ASP A 95 -4.50 1.01 12.32
C ASP A 95 -4.25 1.69 10.97
N PHE A 96 -4.92 2.83 10.76
CA PHE A 96 -4.87 3.57 9.49
C PHE A 96 -3.46 4.03 9.12
N ASP A 97 -2.73 4.62 10.07
CA ASP A 97 -1.39 5.17 9.85
C ASP A 97 -0.42 4.09 9.38
N LYS A 98 -0.49 2.91 10.02
CA LYS A 98 0.31 1.76 9.63
C LYS A 98 -0.04 1.28 8.23
N ARG A 99 -1.33 1.25 7.89
CA ARG A 99 -1.79 0.78 6.58
C ARG A 99 -1.46 1.77 5.45
N GLU A 100 -1.50 3.07 5.75
CA GLU A 100 -1.02 4.12 4.84
C GLU A 100 0.49 4.00 4.58
N THR A 101 1.28 3.84 5.64
CA THR A 101 2.75 3.68 5.51
C THR A 101 3.14 2.42 4.74
N GLU A 102 2.43 1.30 4.93
CA GLU A 102 2.59 0.08 4.13
C GLU A 102 2.26 0.31 2.66
N LEU A 103 1.15 0.98 2.37
CA LEU A 103 0.70 1.26 1.01
C LEU A 103 1.62 2.24 0.26
N LEU A 104 2.22 3.18 0.98
CA LEU A 104 3.22 4.10 0.46
C LEU A 104 4.63 3.49 0.36
N GLY A 105 4.82 2.24 0.79
CA GLY A 105 6.14 1.58 0.82
C GLY A 105 7.12 2.26 1.76
N ARG A 106 6.62 3.04 2.73
CA ARG A 106 7.41 3.77 3.73
C ARG A 106 7.69 2.94 4.96
N THR A 107 7.19 1.71 5.03
CA THR A 107 7.46 0.82 6.15
C THR A 107 8.96 0.59 6.24
N PRO A 108 9.61 0.94 7.36
CA PRO A 108 10.98 0.55 7.57
C PRO A 108 11.06 -0.98 7.52
N PRO A 109 12.13 -1.56 6.94
CA PRO A 109 12.30 -3.00 6.96
C PRO A 109 12.21 -3.47 8.41
N LYS A 110 11.28 -4.40 8.68
CA LYS A 110 11.22 -5.07 9.99
C LYS A 110 12.61 -5.67 10.22
N GLN A 111 13.22 -5.39 11.37
CA GLN A 111 14.45 -6.07 11.78
C GLN A 111 14.15 -7.57 11.86
N LYS A 112 14.39 -8.30 10.77
CA LYS A 112 14.57 -9.74 10.83
C LYS A 112 16.03 -9.96 11.22
N ASN A 113 16.22 -10.57 12.39
CA ASN A 113 17.45 -11.10 12.96
C ASN A 113 18.75 -10.57 12.31
N GLY A 114 19.35 -9.54 12.92
CA GLY A 114 20.80 -9.32 12.86
C GLY A 114 21.30 -8.09 12.11
N ASN A 115 20.65 -7.60 11.05
CA ASN A 115 21.30 -6.57 10.22
C ASN A 115 20.89 -5.13 10.59
N LYS A 116 21.33 -4.67 11.78
CA LYS A 116 21.14 -3.30 12.31
C LYS A 116 21.55 -2.21 11.29
N LEU A 117 22.53 -2.50 10.44
CA LEU A 117 23.01 -1.60 9.39
C LEU A 117 21.95 -1.33 8.32
N MET A 118 21.26 -2.37 7.81
CA MET A 118 20.18 -2.21 6.84
C MET A 118 19.00 -1.40 7.40
N TYR A 119 18.70 -1.58 8.69
CA TYR A 119 17.70 -0.77 9.38
C TYR A 119 18.10 0.72 9.47
N LEU A 120 19.36 1.00 9.84
CA LEU A 120 19.87 2.38 9.93
C LEU A 120 19.94 3.08 8.57
N MET A 121 20.35 2.37 7.52
CA MET A 121 20.38 2.90 6.15
C MET A 121 18.96 3.22 5.64
N ALA A 122 18.00 2.32 5.84
CA ALA A 122 16.61 2.57 5.45
C ALA A 122 16.02 3.78 6.20
N LYS A 123 16.34 3.94 7.49
CA LYS A 123 15.89 5.08 8.31
C LYS A 123 16.48 6.41 7.85
N ALA A 124 17.78 6.46 7.50
CA ALA A 124 18.45 7.69 7.07
C ALA A 124 17.94 8.19 5.70
N ASN A 125 17.59 7.27 4.80
CA ASN A 125 17.00 7.62 3.50
C ASN A 125 15.57 8.17 3.64
N GLN A 126 14.84 7.77 4.68
CA GLN A 126 13.52 8.32 4.99
C GLN A 126 13.60 9.74 5.56
N THR A 127 14.67 10.12 6.26
CA THR A 127 14.83 11.47 6.85
C THR A 127 15.29 12.51 5.83
N LYS A 128 16.15 12.15 4.86
CA LYS A 128 16.61 13.09 3.82
C LYS A 128 15.48 13.62 2.94
N GLY A 129 14.48 12.81 2.60
CA GLY A 129 13.33 13.25 1.80
C GLY A 129 12.35 14.20 2.52
N ARG A 130 12.61 14.57 3.78
CA ARG A 130 11.80 15.50 4.59
C ARG A 130 12.41 16.90 4.69
N GLU A 131 13.70 17.05 4.36
CA GLU A 131 14.42 18.35 4.40
C GLU A 131 14.35 19.10 3.06
N ASP A 132 14.00 18.41 1.96
CA ASP A 132 14.01 18.97 0.60
C ASP A 132 12.60 19.37 0.05
N ASN A 133 11.60 19.56 0.91
CA ASN A 133 10.23 19.94 0.48
C ASN A 133 9.57 21.00 1.37
#